data_AF-C6CG44-F1
#
_entry.id   AF-C6CG44-F1
#
_cell.length_a   1.000
_cell.length_b   1.000
_cell.length_c   1.000
_cell.angle_alpha   90.00
_cell.angle_beta   90.00
_cell.angle_gamma   90.00
#
_symmetry.space_group_name_H-M   'P 1'
#
loop_
_entity.id
_entity.type
_entity.pdbx_description
1 polymer ?
#
loop_
_entity_poly.entity_id
_entity_poly.type
_entity_poly.pdbx_seq_one_letter_code
_entity_poly.pdbx_strand_id
1 'polypeptide(L)' 'MSSRLKVINTYSPSAGHLTLAMGERLQKAAGQDLKNKLESGDIKLINGKYIGESLKVNRLPALKRRLRKAYVSAQ' A
#
# COMPACT_ATOMS: atom_id res chain seq x y z
N MET A 1 -14.05 -31.58 -24.13
CA MET A 1 -13.53 -30.46 -24.92
C MET A 1 -13.51 -29.21 -24.05
N SER A 2 -12.34 -28.66 -23.73
CA SER A 2 -12.22 -27.46 -22.89
C SER A 2 -12.33 -26.19 -23.73
N SER A 3 -13.39 -25.40 -23.55
CA SER A 3 -13.50 -24.09 -24.18
C SER A 3 -12.46 -23.13 -23.59
N ARG A 4 -11.55 -22.61 -24.43
CA ARG A 4 -10.64 -21.53 -24.03
C ARG A 4 -11.47 -20.27 -23.81
N LEU A 5 -11.69 -19.90 -22.54
CA LEU A 5 -12.25 -18.60 -22.18
C LEU A 5 -11.33 -17.53 -22.74
N LYS A 6 -11.78 -16.83 -23.78
CA LYS A 6 -11.10 -15.68 -24.35
C LYS A 6 -11.19 -14.57 -23.31
N VAL A 7 -10.15 -14.41 -22.50
CA VAL A 7 -10.03 -13.29 -21.56
C VAL A 7 -9.91 -12.03 -22.40
N ILE A 8 -11.03 -11.37 -22.67
CA ILE A 8 -11.03 -10.05 -23.29
C ILE A 8 -10.51 -9.11 -22.21
N ASN A 9 -9.26 -8.68 -22.36
CA ASN A 9 -8.66 -7.68 -21.48
C ASN A 9 -9.35 -6.35 -21.77
N THR A 10 -10.46 -6.09 -21.07
CA THR A 10 -11.19 -4.82 -21.14
C THR A 10 -10.38 -3.77 -20.39
N TYR A 11 -9.35 -3.25 -21.06
CA TYR A 11 -8.71 -2.02 -20.64
C TYR A 11 -9.77 -0.91 -20.69
N SER A 12 -10.41 -0.67 -19.55
CA SER A 12 -11.42 0.37 -19.41
C SER A 12 -10.72 1.67 -19.04
N PRO A 13 -10.77 2.70 -19.90
CA PRO A 13 -10.19 4.01 -19.59
C PRO A 13 -10.74 4.58 -18.27
N SER A 14 -12.01 4.29 -17.95
CA SER A 14 -12.63 4.68 -16.68
C SER A 14 -11.95 4.08 -15.46
N ALA A 15 -11.48 2.83 -15.53
CA ALA A 15 -10.73 2.19 -14.46
C ALA A 15 -9.34 2.84 -14.29
N GLY A 16 -8.72 3.26 -15.40
CA GLY A 16 -7.49 4.05 -15.39
C GLY A 16 -7.67 5.40 -14.69
N HIS A 17 -8.73 6.13 -15.03
CA HIS A 17 -9.04 7.42 -14.39
C HIS A 17 -9.37 7.29 -12.91
N LEU A 18 -10.13 6.26 -12.51
CA LEU A 18 -10.41 5.98 -11.10
C LEU A 18 -9.13 5.65 -10.32
N THR A 19 -8.22 4.89 -10.92
CA THR A 19 -6.93 4.55 -10.31
C THR A 19 -6.07 5.80 -10.10
N LEU A 20 -6.02 6.71 -11.08
CA LEU A 20 -5.30 7.98 -10.98
C LEU A 20 -5.89 8.89 -9.89
N ALA A 21 -7.21 9.09 -9.90
CA ALA A 21 -7.89 9.93 -8.91
C ALA A 21 -7.72 9.37 -7.47
N MET A 22 -7.73 8.04 -7.33
CA MET A 22 -7.46 7.39 -6.06
C MET A 22 -5.99 7.58 -5.63
N GLY A 23 -5.05 7.47 -6.57
CA GLY A 23 -3.63 7.75 -6.33
C GLY A 23 -3.38 9.17 -5.81
N GLU A 24 -3.96 10.19 -6.44
CA GLU A 24 -3.85 11.58 -5.99
C GLU A 24 -4.39 11.79 -4.57
N ARG A 25 -5.55 11.19 -4.26
CA ARG A 25 -6.14 11.26 -2.93
C ARG A 25 -5.26 10.59 -1.88
N LEU A 26 -4.70 9.42 -2.20
CA LEU A 26 -3.77 8.72 -1.31
C LEU A 26 -2.49 9.52 -1.08
N GLN A 27 -1.94 10.16 -2.11
CA GLN A 27 -0.76 11.00 -1.97
C GLN A 27 -1.04 12.22 -1.08
N LYS A 28 -2.19 12.89 -1.27
CA LYS A 28 -2.62 14.00 -0.40
C LYS A 28 -2.80 13.56 1.05
N ALA A 29 -3.46 12.42 1.27
CA ALA A 29 -3.67 11.87 2.60
C ALA A 29 -2.34 11.51 3.29
N ALA A 30 -1.41 10.88 2.56
CA ALA A 30 -0.09 10.53 3.08
C ALA A 30 0.75 11.76 3.42
N GLY A 31 0.69 12.82 2.60
CA GLY A 31 1.37 14.08 2.89
C GLY A 31 0.82 14.76 4.15
N GLN A 32 -0.51 14.78 4.31
CA GLN A 32 -1.14 15.35 5.49
C GLN A 32 -0.83 14.54 6.76
N ASP A 33 -0.85 13.20 6.67
CA ASP A 33 -0.50 12.32 7.78
C ASP A 33 0.96 12.50 8.22
N LEU A 34 1.89 12.66 7.26
CA LEU A 34 3.28 12.97 7.57
C LEU A 34 3.43 14.32 8.27
N LYS A 35 2.71 15.36 7.81
CA LYS A 35 2.70 16.68 8.46
C LYS A 35 2.20 16.59 9.90
N ASN A 36 1.08 15.91 10.14
CA ASN A 36 0.52 15.73 11.48
C ASN A 36 1.50 14.98 12.41
N LYS A 37 2.23 13.99 11.89
CA LYS A 37 3.23 13.22 12.65
C LYS A 37 4.50 14.03 12.95
N LEU A 38 4.83 15.02 12.13
CA LEU A 38 5.90 15.98 12.43
C LEU A 38 5.47 16.96 13.52
N GLU A 39 4.25 17.50 13.44
CA GLU A 39 3.71 18.45 14.42
C GLU A 39 3.51 17.82 15.80
N SER A 40 3.08 16.55 15.86
CA SER A 40 2.96 15.79 17.11
C SER A 40 4.30 15.34 17.70
N GLY A 41 5.39 15.41 16.93
CA GLY A 41 6.72 14.97 17.35
C GLY A 41 6.96 13.46 17.27
N ASP A 42 5.99 12.69 16.76
CA ASP A 42 6.09 11.25 16.48
C ASP A 42 7.16 10.93 15.43
N ILE A 43 7.37 11.87 14.49
CA ILE A 43 8.45 11.86 13.51
C ILE A 43 9.30 13.11 13.72
N LYS A 44 10.62 12.95 13.70
CA LYS A 44 11.60 14.03 13.77
C LYS A 44 12.45 14.06 12.52
N LEU A 45 12.78 15.26 12.05
CA LEU A 45 13.75 15.44 10.98
C LEU A 45 15.13 15.73 11.60
N ILE A 46 16.04 14.75 11.53
CA ILE A 46 17.40 14.86 12.08
C ILE A 46 18.37 14.64 10.94
N ASN A 47 19.27 15.61 10.68
CA ASN A 47 20.24 15.58 9.59
C ASN A 47 19.60 15.28 8.21
N GLY A 48 18.44 15.88 7.93
CA GLY A 48 17.68 15.66 6.69
C GLY A 48 16.99 14.29 6.59
N LYS A 49 17.06 13.45 7.62
CA LYS A 49 16.40 12.14 7.67
C LYS A 49 15.20 12.18 8.60
N TYR A 50 14.08 11.62 8.14
CA TYR A 50 12.90 11.39 8.96
C TYR A 50 13.11 10.16 9.85
N ILE A 51 13.02 10.36 11.16
CA ILE A 51 13.21 9.33 12.19
C ILE A 51 11.94 9.28 13.03
N GLY A 52 11.31 8.11 13.11
CA GLY A 52 10.11 7.88 13.91
C GLY A 52 9.76 6.40 13.94
N GLU A 53 9.21 5.92 15.05
CA GLU A 53 8.79 4.52 15.16
C GLU A 53 7.68 4.17 14.17
N SER A 54 6.81 5.14 13.88
CA SER A 54 5.75 5.07 12.88
C SER A 54 6.24 4.88 11.44
N LEU A 55 7.53 5.15 11.17
CA LEU A 55 8.17 4.93 9.86
C LEU A 55 8.81 3.54 9.75
N LYS A 56 8.87 2.75 10.84
CA LYS A 56 9.39 1.39 10.79
C LYS A 56 8.41 0.51 10.03
N VAL A 57 8.75 0.21 8.79
CA VAL A 57 8.03 -0.82 8.03
C VAL A 57 8.39 -2.18 8.61
N ASN A 58 7.39 -2.96 9.04
CA ASN A 58 7.60 -4.36 9.41
C ASN A 58 8.13 -5.10 8.18
N ARG A 59 9.45 -5.36 8.15
CA ARG A 59 10.06 -6.14 7.07
C ARG A 59 9.35 -7.48 7.00
N LEU A 60 9.15 -7.94 5.77
CA LEU A 60 8.33 -9.06 5.35
C LEU A 60 8.46 -10.43 6.06
N PRO A 61 9.49 -10.84 6.84
CA PRO A 61 9.48 -12.16 7.49
C PRO A 61 8.20 -12.48 8.28
N ALA A 62 7.65 -11.52 9.03
CA ALA A 62 6.42 -11.74 9.79
C ALA A 62 5.16 -11.85 8.89
N LEU A 63 5.10 -11.05 7.82
CA LEU A 63 3.98 -11.05 6.86
C LEU A 63 3.97 -12.33 6.02
N LYS A 64 5.14 -12.77 5.53
CA LYS A 64 5.29 -14.04 4.78
C LYS A 64 4.88 -15.24 5.64
N ARG A 65 5.21 -15.24 6.93
CA ARG A 65 4.82 -16.32 7.86
C ARG A 65 3.32 -16.34 8.11
N ARG A 66 2.67 -15.18 8.24
CA ARG A 66 1.21 -15.05 8.38
C ARG A 66 0.47 -15.51 7.12
N LEU A 67 0.91 -15.08 5.94
CA LEU A 67 0.28 -15.48 4.68
C LEU A 67 0.43 -16.99 4.40
N ARG A 68 1.58 -17.59 4.72
CA ARG A 68 1.75 -19.06 4.63
C ARG A 68 0.82 -19.80 5.59
N LYS A 69 0.65 -19.31 6.82
CA LYS A 69 -0.28 -19.92 7.78
C LYS A 69 -1.73 -19.87 7.29
N ALA A 70 -2.15 -18.72 6.75
CA ALA A 70 -3.50 -18.53 6.25
C ALA A 70 -3.81 -19.38 5.00
N TYR A 71 -2.83 -19.58 4.11
CA TYR A 71 -2.97 -20.44 2.94
C TYR A 71 -3.11 -21.92 3.33
N VAL A 72 -2.31 -22.38 4.30
CA VAL A 72 -2.33 -23.78 4.78
C VAL A 72 -3.60 -24.12 5.55
N SER A 73 -4.25 -23.14 6.21
CA SER A 73 -5.53 -23.37 6.92
C SER A 73 -6.77 -23.33 6.02
N ALA A 74 -6.61 -22.95 4.76
CA ALA A 74 -7.70 -22.86 3.78
C ALA A 74 -7.72 -24.04 2.79
N GLN A 75 -6.85 -25.04 3.01
CA GLN A 75 -6.75 -26.30 2.28
C GLN A 75 -7.32 -27.43 3.13
#